data_AF-A0A1C7MKX1-F1
#
_entry.id   AF-A0A1C7MKX1-F1
#
_cell.length_a   1.000
_cell.length_b   1.000
_cell.length_c   1.000
_cell.angle_alpha   90.00
_cell.angle_beta   90.00
_cell.angle_gamma   90.00
#
_symmetry.space_group_name_H-M   'P 1'
#
loop_
_entity.id
_entity.type
_entity.pdbx_description
1 polymer ?
#
loop_
_entity_poly.entity_id
_entity_poly.type
_entity_poly.pdbx_seq_one_letter_code
_entity_poly.pdbx_strand_id
1 'polypeptide(L)'
;MAFSVLGTVVRDTIIEEKRCVEKTWPNWWDDLENKIGLQVEGVQLPDFNGLASVSRPTDDQSNSSVVIIGMRGSGKTFIGELAADALDWHFTDADTVFEEKHQMGVREFVQKNGWPASALRKQAPARSSAISRRVMSLALVEGQLFTQREINEVVKYLGEETARPAYGEPVVDVFQRREPCAISPVSFRPVGHVPPNSIREEVGRFFNHITGRRPNLAPNLARNKRSYFLSLTYPDIALALPYMQDLTAGVDAIELRVDLLRSPKDFDKFGPYIPPMAYVIEQLAALRQTTSLPIVFTVRQLPKADYSPITQRRRLFELFHTAARLAVEYIDVEVSWAERNIEELVTRKGIRRS
;
A
#
# COMPACT_ATOMS: atom_id res chain seq x y z
N MET A 1 -16.22 -33.37 -10.80
CA MET A 1 -17.15 -34.52 -10.98
C MET A 1 -18.33 -34.20 -11.91
N ALA A 2 -19.18 -33.20 -11.65
CA ALA A 2 -20.32 -32.92 -12.55
C ALA A 2 -19.88 -32.52 -13.97
N PHE A 3 -18.94 -31.58 -14.09
CA PHE A 3 -18.42 -31.15 -15.39
C PHE A 3 -17.61 -32.21 -16.14
N SER A 4 -17.03 -33.20 -15.45
CA SER A 4 -16.36 -34.34 -16.11
C SER A 4 -17.32 -35.29 -16.80
N VAL A 5 -18.59 -35.36 -16.38
CA VAL A 5 -19.64 -36.09 -17.11
C VAL A 5 -20.02 -35.33 -18.38
N LEU A 6 -20.15 -34.00 -18.30
CA LEU A 6 -20.42 -33.18 -19.49
C LEU A 6 -19.26 -33.23 -20.51
N GLY A 7 -18.01 -33.26 -20.03
CA GLY A 7 -16.82 -33.40 -20.87
C GLY A 7 -16.70 -34.72 -21.64
N THR A 8 -17.56 -35.70 -21.35
CA THR A 8 -17.63 -36.94 -22.17
C THR A 8 -18.30 -36.73 -23.52
N VAL A 9 -19.13 -35.69 -23.64
CA VAL A 9 -19.87 -35.36 -24.85
C VAL A 9 -19.21 -34.21 -25.60
N VAL A 10 -18.57 -33.29 -24.87
CA VAL A 10 -17.89 -32.12 -25.41
C VAL A 10 -16.40 -32.43 -25.59
N ARG A 11 -15.94 -32.51 -26.85
CA ARG A 11 -14.53 -32.73 -27.18
C ARG A 11 -13.64 -31.62 -26.64
N ASP A 12 -12.41 -31.97 -26.27
CA ASP A 12 -11.36 -31.05 -25.80
C ASP A 12 -11.75 -30.23 -24.55
N THR A 13 -12.59 -30.79 -23.68
CA THR A 13 -12.96 -30.14 -22.42
C THR A 13 -11.79 -30.15 -21.44
N ILE A 14 -11.27 -28.96 -21.12
CA ILE A 14 -10.28 -28.76 -20.08
C ILE A 14 -10.99 -28.52 -18.75
N ILE A 15 -10.64 -29.31 -17.73
CA ILE A 15 -11.16 -29.15 -16.37
C ILE A 15 -10.00 -28.78 -15.46
N GLU A 16 -10.04 -27.55 -14.95
CA GLU A 16 -9.07 -27.03 -13.99
C GLU A 16 -9.22 -27.68 -12.60
N GLU A 17 -8.21 -27.51 -11.74
CA GLU A 17 -8.20 -28.01 -10.37
C GLU A 17 -8.49 -29.52 -10.23
N LYS A 18 -7.73 -30.38 -10.92
CA LYS A 18 -7.82 -31.87 -10.84
C LYS A 18 -8.02 -32.39 -9.41
N ARG A 19 -7.35 -31.79 -8.42
CA ARG A 19 -7.35 -32.24 -7.01
C ARG A 19 -8.65 -31.99 -6.26
N CYS A 20 -9.59 -31.20 -6.79
CA CYS A 20 -10.83 -30.86 -6.08
C CYS A 20 -11.70 -32.08 -5.73
N VAL A 21 -11.53 -33.18 -6.48
CA VAL A 21 -12.24 -34.45 -6.25
C VAL A 21 -11.66 -35.28 -5.10
N GLU A 22 -10.43 -35.01 -4.67
CA GLU A 22 -9.73 -35.78 -3.61
C GLU A 22 -10.44 -35.74 -2.26
N LYS A 23 -11.26 -34.72 -2.02
CA LYS A 23 -12.06 -34.60 -0.80
C LYS A 23 -13.12 -35.70 -0.66
N THR A 24 -13.55 -36.30 -1.76
CA THR A 24 -14.67 -37.27 -1.79
C THR A 24 -14.35 -38.53 -2.58
N TRP A 25 -13.58 -38.43 -3.65
CA TRP A 25 -13.19 -39.55 -4.50
C TRP A 25 -11.79 -39.28 -5.13
N PRO A 26 -10.70 -39.60 -4.40
CA PRO A 26 -9.32 -39.37 -4.87
C PRO A 26 -9.00 -40.00 -6.21
N ASN A 27 -9.51 -41.20 -6.47
CA ASN A 27 -9.23 -41.96 -7.70
C ASN A 27 -10.23 -41.67 -8.83
N TRP A 28 -10.98 -40.57 -8.75
CA TRP A 28 -12.04 -40.25 -9.73
C TRP A 28 -11.55 -40.23 -11.18
N TRP A 29 -10.37 -39.66 -11.43
CA TRP A 29 -9.80 -39.55 -12.77
C TRP A 29 -9.28 -40.90 -13.29
N ASP A 30 -8.68 -41.72 -12.42
CA ASP A 30 -8.23 -43.06 -12.78
C ASP A 30 -9.44 -43.99 -13.04
N ASP A 31 -10.54 -43.79 -12.34
CA ASP A 31 -11.79 -44.54 -12.55
C ASP A 31 -12.46 -44.15 -13.88
N LEU A 32 -12.41 -42.87 -14.27
CA LEU A 32 -12.87 -42.43 -15.59
C LEU A 32 -12.08 -43.09 -16.74
N GLU A 33 -10.78 -43.24 -16.58
CA GLU A 33 -9.93 -43.87 -17.58
C GLU A 33 -10.07 -45.40 -17.58
N ASN A 34 -9.90 -46.04 -16.42
CA ASN A 34 -9.82 -47.50 -16.32
C ASN A 34 -11.19 -48.20 -16.35
N LYS A 35 -12.26 -47.57 -15.84
CA LYS A 35 -13.59 -48.20 -15.75
C LYS A 35 -14.56 -47.71 -16.82
N ILE A 36 -14.46 -46.44 -17.20
CA ILE A 36 -15.37 -45.81 -18.17
C ILE A 36 -14.72 -45.75 -19.57
N GLY A 37 -13.39 -45.88 -19.67
CA GLY A 37 -12.67 -45.95 -20.96
C GLY A 37 -12.46 -44.59 -21.63
N LEU A 38 -12.52 -43.50 -20.86
CA LEU A 38 -12.28 -42.14 -21.36
C LEU A 38 -10.81 -41.79 -21.24
N GLN A 39 -10.20 -41.26 -22.31
CA GLN A 39 -8.82 -40.79 -22.25
C GLN A 39 -8.76 -39.48 -21.47
N VAL A 40 -7.96 -39.46 -20.40
CA VAL A 40 -7.71 -38.28 -19.58
C VAL A 40 -6.23 -37.93 -19.70
N GLU A 41 -5.93 -36.76 -20.21
CA GLU A 41 -4.56 -36.27 -20.33
C GLU A 41 -4.29 -35.13 -19.34
N GLY A 42 -3.10 -35.13 -18.75
CA GLY A 42 -2.62 -34.01 -17.94
C GLY A 42 -2.18 -32.86 -18.83
N VAL A 43 -3.06 -31.87 -19.04
CA VAL A 43 -2.71 -30.65 -19.77
C VAL A 43 -2.05 -29.67 -18.80
N GLN A 44 -0.79 -29.31 -19.07
CA GLN A 44 -0.21 -28.11 -18.49
C GLN A 44 -0.83 -26.91 -19.18
N LEU A 45 -1.70 -26.20 -18.47
CA LEU A 45 -2.06 -24.85 -18.86
C LEU A 45 -0.78 -24.01 -18.83
N PRO A 46 -0.64 -22.97 -19.69
CA PRO A 46 0.48 -22.06 -19.61
C PRO A 46 0.43 -21.29 -18.28
N ASP A 47 0.95 -21.92 -17.23
CA ASP A 47 1.19 -21.29 -15.95
C ASP A 47 2.28 -20.24 -16.16
N PHE A 48 1.98 -19.04 -15.69
CA PHE A 48 2.87 -17.90 -15.63
C PHE A 48 4.23 -18.33 -15.05
N ASN A 49 5.23 -18.43 -15.92
CA ASN A 49 6.61 -18.74 -15.54
C ASN A 49 7.12 -17.82 -14.42
N GLY A 50 7.20 -18.39 -13.21
CA GLY A 50 8.40 -18.53 -12.39
C GLY A 50 9.46 -17.43 -12.37
N LEU A 51 9.64 -16.85 -11.18
CA LEU A 51 10.92 -16.41 -10.60
C LEU A 51 11.65 -15.23 -11.27
N ALA A 52 10.90 -14.16 -11.54
CA ALA A 52 11.28 -12.79 -11.19
C ALA A 52 9.99 -12.00 -11.12
N SER A 53 9.72 -11.36 -9.99
CA SER A 53 8.47 -10.64 -9.73
C SER A 53 8.44 -9.31 -10.49
N VAL A 54 8.55 -9.36 -11.82
CA VAL A 54 8.24 -8.23 -12.70
C VAL A 54 6.74 -8.05 -12.60
N SER A 55 6.33 -7.07 -11.80
CA SER A 55 4.94 -6.62 -11.72
C SER A 55 4.44 -6.34 -13.14
N ARG A 56 3.59 -7.21 -13.70
CA ARG A 56 2.82 -6.87 -14.91
C ARG A 56 1.54 -6.17 -14.45
N PRO A 57 1.01 -5.20 -15.20
CA PRO A 57 -0.32 -4.67 -14.92
C PRO A 57 -1.32 -5.84 -14.95
N THR A 58 -2.03 -6.03 -13.86
CA THR A 58 -3.14 -6.98 -13.79
C THR A 58 -4.29 -6.40 -14.60
N ASP A 59 -4.70 -7.10 -15.67
CA ASP A 59 -5.92 -6.80 -16.44
C ASP A 59 -7.20 -7.11 -15.65
N ASP A 60 -7.05 -7.60 -14.40
CA ASP A 60 -8.15 -7.95 -13.53
C ASP A 60 -8.83 -6.68 -12.99
N GLN A 61 -10.10 -6.51 -13.38
CA GLN A 61 -10.97 -5.42 -12.94
C GLN A 61 -11.35 -5.64 -11.48
N SER A 62 -10.40 -5.47 -10.56
CA SER A 62 -10.68 -5.55 -9.14
C SER A 62 -11.71 -4.49 -8.76
N ASN A 63 -12.83 -4.94 -8.19
CA ASN A 63 -13.92 -4.08 -7.72
C ASN A 63 -13.57 -3.47 -6.35
N SER A 64 -12.30 -3.08 -6.20
CA SER A 64 -11.71 -2.67 -4.93
C SER A 64 -12.01 -1.20 -4.65
N SER A 65 -12.48 -0.91 -3.44
CA SER A 65 -12.60 0.45 -2.91
C SER A 65 -11.34 0.84 -2.17
N VAL A 66 -10.98 2.12 -2.23
CA VAL A 66 -9.90 2.68 -1.40
C VAL A 66 -10.51 3.46 -0.25
N VAL A 67 -9.90 3.30 0.91
CA VAL A 67 -10.43 3.79 2.16
C VAL A 67 -9.40 4.66 2.87
N ILE A 68 -9.73 5.94 3.08
CA ILE A 68 -8.83 6.93 3.69
C ILE A 68 -9.23 7.17 5.15
N ILE A 69 -8.28 7.12 6.06
CA ILE A 69 -8.50 7.32 7.49
C ILE A 69 -7.51 8.33 8.09
N GLY A 70 -7.84 8.80 9.29
CA GLY A 70 -7.00 9.77 10.01
C GLY A 70 -7.82 10.83 10.72
N MET A 71 -7.11 11.70 11.44
CA MET A 71 -7.72 12.71 12.28
C MET A 71 -8.42 13.80 11.45
N ARG A 72 -9.41 14.46 12.04
CA ARG A 72 -10.00 15.65 11.43
C ARG A 72 -8.92 16.73 11.26
N GLY A 73 -8.97 17.49 10.16
CA GLY A 73 -7.95 18.49 9.81
C GLY A 73 -6.68 17.93 9.16
N SER A 74 -6.53 16.61 9.05
CA SER A 74 -5.31 15.99 8.51
C SER A 74 -5.21 15.98 6.98
N GLY A 75 -6.15 16.60 6.26
CA GLY A 75 -6.13 16.68 4.78
C GLY A 75 -6.75 15.49 4.04
N LYS A 76 -7.54 14.62 4.70
CA LYS A 76 -8.16 13.44 4.08
C LYS A 76 -9.05 13.77 2.89
N THR A 77 -9.94 14.75 3.04
CA THR A 77 -10.86 15.18 1.98
C THR A 77 -10.07 15.66 0.76
N PHE A 78 -9.07 16.52 0.97
CA PHE A 78 -8.20 17.01 -0.09
C PHE A 78 -7.47 15.89 -0.85
N ILE A 79 -6.85 14.93 -0.14
CA ILE A 79 -6.18 13.79 -0.79
C ILE A 79 -7.19 12.87 -1.47
N GLY A 80 -8.35 12.66 -0.84
CA GLY A 80 -9.42 11.83 -1.39
C GLY A 80 -9.98 12.39 -2.69
N GLU A 81 -10.19 13.70 -2.77
CA GLU A 81 -10.59 14.39 -4.01
C GLU A 81 -9.51 14.28 -5.08
N LEU A 82 -8.25 14.59 -4.76
CA LEU A 82 -7.13 14.46 -5.72
C LEU A 82 -6.97 13.04 -6.26
N ALA A 83 -7.14 12.04 -5.40
CA ALA A 83 -7.05 10.65 -5.79
C ALA A 83 -8.28 10.20 -6.59
N ALA A 84 -9.47 10.71 -6.29
CA ALA A 84 -10.69 10.43 -7.04
C ALA A 84 -10.59 11.01 -8.45
N ASP A 85 -10.11 12.25 -8.57
CA ASP A 85 -9.78 12.87 -9.86
C ASP A 85 -8.78 12.01 -10.66
N ALA A 86 -7.68 11.60 -10.02
CA ALA A 86 -6.61 10.85 -10.68
C ALA A 86 -7.01 9.43 -11.09
N LEU A 87 -7.97 8.84 -10.39
CA LEU A 87 -8.51 7.52 -10.67
C LEU A 87 -9.81 7.58 -11.46
N ASP A 88 -10.39 8.75 -11.75
CA ASP A 88 -11.75 8.85 -12.31
C ASP A 88 -12.77 8.04 -11.48
N TRP A 89 -12.68 8.15 -10.15
CA TRP A 89 -13.55 7.47 -9.19
C TRP A 89 -14.44 8.49 -8.49
N HIS A 90 -15.52 8.00 -7.87
CA HIS A 90 -16.35 8.85 -7.02
C HIS A 90 -15.76 8.93 -5.60
N PHE A 91 -15.54 10.14 -5.12
CA PHE A 91 -15.20 10.41 -3.72
C PHE A 91 -16.46 10.53 -2.87
N THR A 92 -16.51 9.83 -1.74
CA THR A 92 -17.62 9.89 -0.79
C THR A 92 -17.12 10.12 0.63
N ASP A 93 -17.52 11.24 1.23
CA ASP A 93 -17.27 11.53 2.65
C ASP A 93 -18.29 10.77 3.52
N ALA A 94 -17.80 9.99 4.48
CA ALA A 94 -18.67 9.20 5.35
C ALA A 94 -19.50 10.04 6.30
N ASP A 95 -19.05 11.24 6.67
CA ASP A 95 -19.86 12.13 7.48
C ASP A 95 -21.08 12.63 6.68
N THR A 96 -20.91 12.94 5.39
CA THR A 96 -22.03 13.30 4.50
C THR A 96 -23.02 12.14 4.36
N VAL A 97 -22.53 10.92 4.15
CA VAL A 97 -23.39 9.72 4.07
C VAL A 97 -24.12 9.47 5.39
N PHE A 98 -23.47 9.74 6.53
CA PHE A 98 -24.09 9.62 7.84
C PHE A 98 -25.24 10.62 8.01
N GLU A 99 -25.03 11.88 7.64
CA GLU A 99 -26.04 12.94 7.76
C GLU A 99 -27.24 12.69 6.85
N GLU A 100 -27.01 12.24 5.62
CA GLU A 100 -28.08 11.81 4.71
C GLU A 100 -28.90 10.64 5.27
N LYS A 101 -28.23 9.65 5.89
CA LYS A 101 -28.90 8.48 6.44
C LYS A 101 -29.71 8.79 7.70
N HIS A 102 -29.18 9.64 8.58
CA HIS A 102 -29.79 9.94 9.87
C HIS A 102 -30.66 11.20 9.87
N GLN A 103 -30.66 11.97 8.76
CA GLN A 103 -31.39 13.23 8.60
C GLN A 103 -31.08 14.22 9.74
N MET A 104 -29.86 14.18 10.27
CA MET A 104 -29.36 15.05 11.33
C MET A 104 -27.83 15.11 11.30
N GLY A 105 -27.28 16.24 11.75
CA GLY A 105 -25.82 16.44 11.81
C GLY A 105 -25.14 15.49 12.81
N VAL A 106 -23.88 15.13 12.57
CA VAL A 106 -23.11 14.26 13.49
C VAL A 106 -23.08 14.85 14.91
N ARG A 107 -22.95 16.18 15.04
CA ARG A 107 -22.96 16.88 16.34
C ARG A 107 -24.27 16.71 17.09
N GLU A 108 -25.38 16.89 16.40
CA GLU A 108 -26.72 16.74 16.97
C GLU A 108 -26.98 15.29 17.39
N PHE A 109 -26.57 14.34 16.56
CA PHE A 109 -26.68 12.91 16.86
C PHE A 109 -25.93 12.52 18.14
N VAL A 110 -24.69 13.01 18.32
CA VAL A 110 -23.88 12.74 19.51
C VAL A 110 -24.45 13.42 20.75
N GLN A 111 -24.99 14.65 20.63
CA GLN A 111 -25.66 15.31 21.74
C GLN A 111 -26.91 14.55 22.21
N LYS A 112 -27.68 13.99 21.28
CA LYS A 112 -28.93 13.28 21.58
C LYS A 112 -28.69 11.86 22.12
N ASN A 113 -27.72 11.13 21.57
CA ASN A 113 -27.55 9.70 21.83
C ASN A 113 -26.27 9.36 22.63
N GLY A 114 -25.39 10.34 22.85
CA GLY A 114 -24.09 10.14 23.47
C GLY A 114 -23.07 9.42 22.58
N TRP A 115 -21.79 9.50 22.96
CA TRP A 115 -20.69 8.85 22.25
C TRP A 115 -20.81 7.31 22.15
N PRO A 116 -21.27 6.57 23.17
CA PRO A 116 -21.39 5.10 23.11
C PRO A 116 -22.40 4.61 22.07
N ALA A 117 -23.49 5.35 21.83
CA ALA A 117 -24.47 5.04 20.79
C ALA A 117 -23.99 5.47 19.39
N SER A 118 -23.13 6.50 19.32
CA SER A 118 -22.41 6.91 18.11
C SER A 118 -21.20 6.02 17.77
N ALA A 119 -21.15 4.79 18.28
CA ALA A 119 -20.19 3.78 17.87
C ALA A 119 -20.43 3.35 16.40
N LEU A 120 -20.25 4.32 15.50
CA LEU A 120 -20.03 4.27 14.06
C LEU A 120 -18.84 3.37 13.67
N ARG A 121 -18.19 2.75 14.65
CA ARG A 121 -17.16 1.73 14.52
C ARG A 121 -17.61 0.47 13.77
N LYS A 122 -18.91 0.32 13.46
CA LYS A 122 -19.46 -0.82 12.68
C LYS A 122 -20.24 -0.42 11.41
N GLN A 123 -20.36 0.87 11.11
CA GLN A 123 -21.02 1.36 9.90
C GLN A 123 -20.05 2.15 9.01
N ALA A 124 -18.87 1.58 8.75
CA ALA A 124 -18.33 1.70 7.40
C ALA A 124 -19.43 1.28 6.40
N PRO A 125 -19.42 1.69 5.13
CA PRO A 125 -20.26 1.06 4.12
C PRO A 125 -19.81 -0.40 3.94
N ALA A 126 -20.16 -1.24 4.91
CA ALA A 126 -20.12 -2.67 4.84
C ALA A 126 -21.22 -3.02 3.86
N ARG A 127 -20.84 -3.07 2.58
CA ARG A 127 -21.68 -3.56 1.49
C ARG A 127 -23.01 -2.79 1.40
N SER A 128 -22.98 -1.52 0.98
CA SER A 128 -24.16 -0.99 0.31
C SER A 128 -24.34 -1.78 -0.99
N SER A 129 -25.31 -2.68 -0.92
CA SER A 129 -25.89 -3.44 -2.01
C SER A 129 -26.02 -2.62 -3.29
N ALA A 130 -25.54 -3.19 -4.40
CA ALA A 130 -26.02 -2.91 -5.75
C ALA A 130 -25.77 -1.52 -6.35
N ILE A 131 -24.56 -0.97 -6.25
CA ILE A 131 -24.10 0.01 -7.24
C ILE A 131 -22.73 -0.40 -7.76
N SER A 132 -22.70 -0.79 -9.03
CA SER A 132 -21.51 -1.07 -9.85
C SER A 132 -20.71 0.20 -10.13
N ARG A 133 -20.22 0.88 -9.08
CA ARG A 133 -19.37 2.07 -9.21
C ARG A 133 -18.23 1.96 -8.22
N ARG A 134 -17.00 2.19 -8.71
CA ARG A 134 -15.78 2.26 -7.91
C ARG A 134 -15.87 3.47 -6.97
N VAL A 135 -16.09 3.24 -5.69
CA VAL A 135 -16.24 4.29 -4.67
C VAL A 135 -14.98 4.34 -3.82
N MET A 136 -14.39 5.52 -3.67
CA MET A 136 -13.51 5.81 -2.54
C MET A 136 -14.35 6.27 -1.36
N SER A 137 -14.32 5.51 -0.27
CA SER A 137 -15.10 5.79 0.93
C SER A 137 -14.19 6.11 2.11
N LEU A 138 -14.53 7.13 2.89
CA LEU A 138 -13.82 7.43 4.14
C LEU A 138 -14.29 6.44 5.24
N ALA A 139 -13.54 5.41 5.60
CA ALA A 139 -14.01 4.43 6.61
C ALA A 139 -12.89 3.75 7.39
N LEU A 140 -13.10 3.35 8.64
CA LEU A 140 -12.13 2.50 9.33
C LEU A 140 -12.30 1.05 8.84
N VAL A 141 -11.28 0.48 8.19
CA VAL A 141 -10.82 -0.94 8.21
C VAL A 141 -10.32 -1.45 6.84
N GLU A 142 -9.13 -2.09 6.90
CA GLU A 142 -8.33 -2.87 5.93
C GLU A 142 -8.03 -2.27 4.54
N GLY A 143 -6.82 -1.69 4.45
CA GLY A 143 -6.32 -0.86 3.36
C GLY A 143 -5.96 0.53 3.88
N GLN A 144 -5.20 0.62 4.98
CA GLN A 144 -5.10 1.84 5.77
C GLN A 144 -4.16 2.88 5.16
N LEU A 145 -4.74 3.88 4.50
CA LEU A 145 -4.06 5.13 4.18
C LEU A 145 -4.33 6.18 5.25
N PHE A 146 -3.30 6.61 5.96
CA PHE A 146 -3.40 7.75 6.85
C PHE A 146 -2.90 9.01 6.16
N THR A 147 -3.50 10.17 6.41
CA THR A 147 -2.88 11.46 6.05
C THR A 147 -2.45 12.15 7.33
N GLN A 148 -1.22 12.64 7.39
CA GLN A 148 -0.70 13.33 8.58
C GLN A 148 -0.18 14.72 8.19
N ARG A 149 -0.68 15.74 8.88
CA ARG A 149 -0.10 17.09 8.96
C ARG A 149 0.58 17.25 10.32
N GLU A 150 1.39 18.28 10.49
CA GLU A 150 1.96 18.58 11.80
C GLU A 150 0.85 18.70 12.85
N ILE A 151 1.09 18.10 14.02
CA ILE A 151 0.11 18.07 15.11
C ILE A 151 -0.33 19.48 15.51
N ASN A 152 0.58 20.46 15.45
CA ASN A 152 0.29 21.86 15.79
C ASN A 152 -0.73 22.48 14.82
N GLU A 153 -0.65 22.18 13.52
CA GLU A 153 -1.63 22.65 12.54
C GLU A 153 -2.97 21.97 12.74
N VAL A 154 -2.97 20.66 13.04
CA VAL A 154 -4.19 19.89 13.34
C VAL A 154 -4.86 20.43 14.60
N VAL A 155 -4.11 20.71 15.66
CA VAL A 155 -4.61 21.30 16.90
C VAL A 155 -5.17 22.69 16.64
N LYS A 156 -4.46 23.54 15.88
CA LYS A 156 -4.93 24.88 15.52
C LYS A 156 -6.26 24.82 14.76
N TYR A 157 -6.32 24.02 13.69
CA TYR A 157 -7.52 23.84 12.90
C TYR A 157 -8.70 23.33 13.75
N LEU A 158 -8.46 22.33 14.60
CA LEU A 158 -9.49 21.78 15.49
C LEU A 158 -9.94 22.74 16.59
N GLY A 159 -9.09 23.69 16.99
CA GLY A 159 -9.43 24.75 17.92
C GLY A 159 -10.36 25.81 17.34
N GLU A 160 -10.26 26.07 16.03
CA GLU A 160 -11.08 27.07 15.32
C GLU A 160 -12.43 26.49 14.85
N GLU A 161 -12.52 25.18 14.68
CA GLU A 161 -13.59 24.52 13.94
C GLU A 161 -14.68 23.92 14.87
N THR A 162 -15.87 24.56 14.86
CA THR A 162 -16.95 24.33 15.85
C THR A 162 -18.08 23.40 15.39
N ALA A 163 -18.09 22.94 14.14
CA ALA A 163 -19.22 22.18 13.59
C ALA A 163 -19.38 20.75 14.18
N ARG A 164 -18.38 20.23 14.89
CA ARG A 164 -18.40 18.86 15.45
C ARG A 164 -18.14 18.85 16.96
N PRO A 165 -18.61 17.81 17.66
CA PRO A 165 -18.45 17.73 19.11
C PRO A 165 -16.99 17.53 19.49
N ALA A 166 -16.59 18.16 20.61
CA ALA A 166 -15.25 18.00 21.16
C ALA A 166 -14.99 16.55 21.57
N TYR A 167 -13.73 16.11 21.48
CA TYR A 167 -13.32 14.75 21.84
C TYR A 167 -13.52 14.42 23.33
N GLY A 168 -13.81 15.41 24.18
CA GLY A 168 -13.92 15.24 25.63
C GLY A 168 -12.58 15.05 26.35
N GLU A 169 -11.47 14.99 25.60
CA GLU A 169 -10.10 14.92 26.07
C GLU A 169 -9.19 15.79 25.17
N PRO A 170 -7.97 16.16 25.59
CA PRO A 170 -7.06 16.96 24.78
C PRO A 170 -6.74 16.31 23.43
N VAL A 171 -6.76 17.09 22.35
CA VAL A 171 -6.49 16.61 20.97
C VAL A 171 -5.13 15.91 20.87
N VAL A 172 -4.14 16.40 21.61
CA VAL A 172 -2.78 15.84 21.66
C VAL A 172 -2.81 14.41 22.20
N ASP A 173 -3.59 14.13 23.24
CA ASP A 173 -3.69 12.79 23.84
C ASP A 173 -4.43 11.83 22.90
N VAL A 174 -5.48 12.31 22.22
CA VAL A 174 -6.15 11.55 21.16
C VAL A 174 -5.18 11.19 20.04
N PHE A 175 -4.36 12.15 19.64
CA PHE A 175 -3.37 11.99 18.57
C PHE A 175 -2.31 10.97 18.96
N GLN A 176 -1.65 11.13 20.12
CA GLN A 176 -0.62 10.22 20.61
C GLN A 176 -1.13 8.78 20.74
N ARG A 177 -2.38 8.61 21.19
CA ARG A 177 -3.00 7.27 21.27
C ARG A 177 -3.28 6.64 19.90
N ARG A 178 -3.43 7.46 18.85
CA ARG A 178 -3.73 7.02 17.46
C ARG A 178 -2.48 7.00 16.56
N GLU A 179 -1.39 7.63 16.98
CA GLU A 179 -0.12 7.76 16.28
C GLU A 179 0.52 6.41 15.90
N PRO A 180 0.52 5.34 16.73
CA PRO A 180 1.14 4.06 16.37
C PRO A 180 0.52 3.40 15.13
N CYS A 181 -0.66 3.84 14.70
CA CYS A 181 -1.35 3.36 13.52
C CYS A 181 -1.18 4.28 12.29
N ALA A 182 -0.65 5.50 12.44
CA ALA A 182 -0.64 6.53 11.41
C ALA A 182 0.66 6.48 10.58
N ILE A 183 0.55 6.01 9.34
CA ILE A 183 1.63 6.12 8.35
C ILE A 183 1.05 6.81 7.11
N SER A 184 1.61 7.99 6.78
CA SER A 184 1.18 8.79 5.63
C SER A 184 2.04 8.49 4.41
N PRO A 185 1.46 8.04 3.27
CA PRO A 185 2.21 7.82 2.03
C PRO A 185 2.62 9.11 1.35
N VAL A 186 1.89 10.20 1.62
CA VAL A 186 2.06 11.51 1.00
C VAL A 186 2.42 12.46 2.13
N SER A 187 3.58 13.12 1.99
CA SER A 187 3.94 14.22 2.86
C SER A 187 3.41 15.52 2.28
N PHE A 188 2.81 16.37 3.13
CA PHE A 188 2.45 17.73 2.76
C PHE A 188 3.56 18.73 3.02
N ARG A 189 4.69 18.28 3.57
CA ARG A 189 5.84 19.15 3.81
C ARG A 189 6.61 19.27 2.51
N PRO A 190 6.66 20.45 1.87
CA PRO A 190 7.54 20.66 0.75
C PRO A 190 8.98 20.60 1.25
N VAL A 191 9.78 19.69 0.70
CA VAL A 191 11.23 19.68 0.93
C VAL A 191 11.88 20.41 -0.23
N GLY A 192 12.26 21.67 -0.02
CA GLY A 192 12.86 22.51 -1.05
C GLY A 192 11.84 23.16 -2.00
N HIS A 193 12.27 23.49 -3.22
CA HIS A 193 11.41 24.10 -4.23
C HIS A 193 10.56 23.02 -4.91
N VAL A 194 9.34 22.82 -4.41
CA VAL A 194 8.40 21.85 -4.94
C VAL A 194 7.58 22.51 -6.06
N PRO A 195 7.55 21.95 -7.29
CA PRO A 195 6.70 22.46 -8.35
C PRO A 195 5.22 22.48 -7.93
N PRO A 196 4.42 23.46 -8.37
CA PRO A 196 3.04 23.65 -7.90
C PRO A 196 2.10 22.45 -8.14
N ASN A 197 2.41 21.56 -9.08
CA ASN A 197 1.61 20.37 -9.39
C ASN A 197 2.13 19.07 -8.76
N SER A 198 3.29 19.10 -8.07
CA SER A 198 3.98 17.90 -7.59
C SER A 198 3.12 17.03 -6.66
N ILE A 199 2.32 17.65 -5.78
CA ILE A 199 1.43 16.89 -4.86
C ILE A 199 0.34 16.16 -5.64
N ARG A 200 -0.29 16.80 -6.64
CA ARG A 200 -1.35 16.16 -7.45
C ARG A 200 -0.77 14.98 -8.24
N GLU A 201 0.41 15.15 -8.82
CA GLU A 201 1.12 14.10 -9.57
C GLU A 201 1.57 12.95 -8.68
N GLU A 202 2.10 13.24 -7.49
CA GLU A 202 2.47 12.23 -6.49
C GLU A 202 1.25 11.44 -6.02
N VAL A 203 0.18 12.12 -5.61
CA VAL A 203 -1.09 11.47 -5.21
C VAL A 203 -1.61 10.61 -6.35
N GLY A 204 -1.69 11.15 -7.56
CA GLY A 204 -2.16 10.40 -8.72
C GLY A 204 -1.32 9.15 -8.99
N ARG A 205 0.01 9.27 -8.97
CA ARG A 205 0.93 8.15 -9.17
C ARG A 205 0.84 7.10 -8.07
N PHE A 206 0.76 7.53 -6.81
CA PHE A 206 0.61 6.65 -5.66
C PHE A 206 -0.70 5.86 -5.73
N PHE A 207 -1.83 6.52 -5.96
CA PHE A 207 -3.14 5.86 -6.02
C PHE A 207 -3.27 4.95 -7.25
N ASN A 208 -2.73 5.36 -8.40
CA ASN A 208 -2.66 4.49 -9.58
C ASN A 208 -1.76 3.26 -9.35
N HIS A 209 -0.72 3.39 -8.52
CA HIS A 209 0.15 2.28 -8.13
C HIS A 209 -0.55 1.29 -7.21
N ILE A 210 -1.14 1.73 -6.11
CA ILE A 210 -1.79 0.81 -5.15
C ILE A 210 -3.05 0.15 -5.71
N THR A 211 -3.74 0.81 -6.65
CA THR A 211 -4.93 0.25 -7.30
C THR A 211 -4.59 -0.63 -8.50
N GLY A 212 -3.32 -0.68 -8.91
CA GLY A 212 -2.87 -1.45 -10.07
C GLY A 212 -3.33 -0.90 -11.43
N ARG A 213 -4.02 0.25 -11.50
CA ARG A 213 -4.53 0.81 -12.77
C ARG A 213 -3.42 1.28 -13.69
N ARG A 214 -2.47 2.05 -13.15
CA ARG A 214 -1.28 2.53 -13.86
C ARG A 214 -0.09 2.43 -12.91
N PRO A 215 0.41 1.22 -12.67
CA PRO A 215 1.44 1.01 -11.67
C PRO A 215 2.73 1.72 -12.08
N ASN A 216 3.30 2.49 -11.15
CA ASN A 216 4.58 3.14 -11.34
C ASN A 216 5.69 2.07 -11.32
N LEU A 217 6.00 1.50 -12.47
CA LEU A 217 6.99 0.44 -12.61
C LEU A 217 7.98 0.85 -13.68
N ALA A 218 9.20 0.34 -13.59
CA ALA A 218 10.22 0.61 -14.59
C ALA A 218 9.69 0.20 -15.99
N PRO A 219 9.68 1.12 -16.97
CA PRO A 219 9.01 0.90 -18.25
C PRO A 219 9.70 -0.15 -19.13
N ASN A 220 10.99 -0.38 -18.90
CA ASN A 220 11.86 -1.20 -19.74
C ASN A 220 12.15 -2.60 -19.15
N LEU A 221 11.20 -3.21 -18.43
CA LEU A 221 11.35 -4.56 -17.89
C LEU A 221 11.02 -5.69 -18.89
N ALA A 222 10.77 -5.35 -20.16
CA ALA A 222 10.52 -6.31 -21.22
C ALA A 222 11.80 -7.03 -21.68
N ARG A 223 11.66 -8.26 -22.19
CA ARG A 223 12.79 -9.00 -22.80
C ARG A 223 13.43 -8.16 -23.90
N ASN A 224 14.77 -8.09 -23.91
CA ASN A 224 15.64 -7.39 -24.87
C ASN A 224 15.75 -5.86 -24.74
N LYS A 225 15.22 -5.25 -23.68
CA LYS A 225 15.55 -3.86 -23.31
C LYS A 225 16.50 -3.84 -22.11
N ARG A 226 17.46 -2.92 -22.12
CA ARG A 226 18.31 -2.66 -20.95
C ARG A 226 17.58 -1.69 -20.05
N SER A 227 17.59 -1.97 -18.75
CA SER A 227 17.06 -1.09 -17.72
C SER A 227 18.11 -0.82 -16.65
N TYR A 228 18.12 0.39 -16.11
CA TYR A 228 19.08 0.83 -15.12
C TYR A 228 18.37 1.46 -13.93
N PHE A 229 18.99 1.43 -12.76
CA PHE A 229 18.57 2.24 -11.64
C PHE A 229 19.76 2.94 -11.02
N LEU A 230 19.55 4.14 -10.48
CA LEU A 230 20.58 4.89 -9.77
C LEU A 230 20.56 4.53 -8.29
N SER A 231 21.68 4.08 -7.73
CA SER A 231 21.83 3.89 -6.27
C SER A 231 22.20 5.20 -5.59
N LEU A 232 21.29 5.77 -4.79
CA LEU A 232 21.58 6.95 -4.00
C LEU A 232 22.39 6.57 -2.77
N THR A 233 23.64 7.03 -2.71
CA THR A 233 24.58 6.77 -1.61
C THR A 233 24.71 7.94 -0.63
N TYR A 234 23.71 8.84 -0.61
CA TYR A 234 23.72 10.01 0.26
C TYR A 234 23.28 9.64 1.70
N PRO A 235 23.94 10.17 2.74
CA PRO A 235 23.47 10.03 4.12
C PRO A 235 22.18 10.83 4.39
N ASP A 236 21.98 11.91 3.64
CA ASP A 236 20.75 12.70 3.59
C ASP A 236 20.47 13.04 2.13
N ILE A 237 19.37 12.55 1.59
CA ILE A 237 19.01 12.75 0.18
C ILE A 237 18.62 14.19 -0.12
N ALA A 238 18.30 15.01 0.90
CA ALA A 238 17.98 16.42 0.71
C ALA A 238 19.07 17.15 -0.08
N LEU A 239 20.33 16.70 0.08
CA LEU A 239 21.50 17.20 -0.64
C LEU A 239 21.48 16.88 -2.14
N ALA A 240 20.80 15.80 -2.54
CA ALA A 240 20.69 15.34 -3.92
C ALA A 240 19.47 15.89 -4.66
N LEU A 241 18.42 16.33 -3.93
CA LEU A 241 17.15 16.77 -4.53
C LEU A 241 17.31 17.88 -5.59
N PRO A 242 18.15 18.92 -5.39
CA PRO A 242 18.32 19.98 -6.40
C PRO A 242 18.89 19.48 -7.73
N TYR A 243 19.61 18.35 -7.72
CA TYR A 243 20.28 17.76 -8.87
C TYR A 243 19.56 16.52 -9.40
N MET A 244 18.36 16.20 -8.88
CA MET A 244 17.70 14.93 -9.13
C MET A 244 17.43 14.68 -10.62
N GLN A 245 17.07 15.73 -11.37
CA GLN A 245 16.84 15.63 -12.82
C GLN A 245 18.11 15.19 -13.58
N ASP A 246 19.25 15.79 -13.24
CA ASP A 246 20.53 15.46 -13.88
C ASP A 246 21.05 14.09 -13.44
N LEU A 247 20.98 13.80 -12.13
CA LEU A 247 21.43 12.53 -11.56
C LEU A 247 20.68 11.34 -12.13
N THR A 248 19.38 11.52 -12.42
CA THR A 248 18.50 10.44 -12.88
C THR A 248 18.39 10.35 -14.41
N ALA A 249 19.23 11.09 -15.14
CA ALA A 249 19.29 11.00 -16.59
C ALA A 249 19.66 9.59 -17.05
N GLY A 250 18.77 8.95 -17.82
CA GLY A 250 19.00 7.64 -18.42
C GLY A 250 18.79 6.44 -17.48
N VAL A 251 18.21 6.63 -16.29
CA VAL A 251 17.79 5.52 -15.41
C VAL A 251 16.28 5.34 -15.39
N ASP A 252 15.85 4.11 -15.15
CA ASP A 252 14.44 3.69 -15.11
C ASP A 252 13.87 3.63 -13.69
N ALA A 253 14.72 3.66 -12.68
CA ALA A 253 14.35 3.65 -11.27
C ALA A 253 15.44 4.30 -10.39
N ILE A 254 15.12 4.57 -9.13
CA ILE A 254 16.07 5.09 -8.14
C ILE A 254 16.07 4.17 -6.94
N GLU A 255 17.23 3.70 -6.52
CA GLU A 255 17.40 2.95 -5.28
C GLU A 255 17.69 3.90 -4.11
N LEU A 256 16.80 3.86 -3.12
CA LEU A 256 17.00 4.48 -1.81
C LEU A 256 17.68 3.46 -0.90
N ARG A 257 18.98 3.66 -0.66
CA ARG A 257 19.78 2.87 0.27
C ARG A 257 19.56 3.33 1.70
N VAL A 258 18.52 2.77 2.33
CA VAL A 258 18.10 3.14 3.68
C VAL A 258 19.18 2.83 4.72
N ASP A 259 20.00 1.80 4.51
CA ASP A 259 21.13 1.47 5.37
C ASP A 259 22.23 2.57 5.38
N LEU A 260 22.29 3.42 4.35
CA LEU A 260 23.25 4.52 4.26
C LEU A 260 22.73 5.83 4.85
N LEU A 261 21.42 5.95 5.07
CA LEU A 261 20.82 7.16 5.65
C LEU A 261 21.34 7.41 7.06
N ARG A 262 21.54 8.68 7.40
CA ARG A 262 21.92 9.16 8.73
C ARG A 262 21.04 10.35 9.07
N SER A 263 20.34 10.28 10.20
CA SER A 263 19.56 11.42 10.66
C SER A 263 20.50 12.55 11.08
N PRO A 264 20.14 13.84 10.92
CA PRO A 264 20.99 14.95 11.36
C PRO A 264 21.40 14.88 12.84
N LYS A 265 20.56 14.28 13.69
CA LYS A 265 20.85 14.09 15.13
C LYS A 265 21.88 12.99 15.41
N ASP A 266 22.07 12.09 14.45
CA ASP A 266 22.92 10.92 14.56
C ASP A 266 24.07 10.93 13.54
N PHE A 267 24.32 12.07 12.89
CA PHE A 267 25.29 12.16 11.78
C PHE A 267 26.70 11.76 12.21
N ASP A 268 27.07 12.09 13.45
CA ASP A 268 28.38 11.78 14.03
C ASP A 268 28.50 10.35 14.57
N LYS A 269 27.43 9.52 14.48
CA LYS A 269 27.48 8.13 14.94
C LYS A 269 28.16 7.24 13.90
N PHE A 270 29.35 6.77 14.25
CA PHE A 270 30.10 5.80 13.46
C PHE A 270 29.64 4.36 13.75
N GLY A 271 29.75 3.49 12.74
CA GLY A 271 29.42 2.08 12.86
C GLY A 271 28.00 1.70 12.41
N PRO A 272 27.55 0.49 12.75
CA PRO A 272 26.23 -0.02 12.37
C PRO A 272 25.09 0.87 12.88
N TYR A 273 24.28 1.36 11.96
CA TYR A 273 23.22 2.31 12.24
C TYR A 273 21.94 1.91 11.54
N ILE A 274 20.83 1.93 12.27
CA ILE A 274 19.48 1.78 11.71
C ILE A 274 18.81 3.15 11.85
N PRO A 275 18.44 3.83 10.75
CA PRO A 275 17.81 5.14 10.82
C PRO A 275 16.46 5.10 11.54
N PRO A 276 16.09 6.15 12.29
CA PRO A 276 14.75 6.31 12.82
C PRO A 276 13.69 6.25 11.71
N MET A 277 12.59 5.53 11.97
CA MET A 277 11.52 5.35 10.98
C MET A 277 10.97 6.66 10.43
N ALA A 278 10.73 7.64 11.31
CA ALA A 278 10.22 8.95 10.92
C ALA A 278 11.13 9.63 9.89
N TYR A 279 12.45 9.55 10.08
CA TYR A 279 13.42 10.11 9.15
C TYR A 279 13.39 9.39 7.80
N VAL A 280 13.27 8.07 7.77
CA VAL A 280 13.15 7.30 6.52
C VAL A 280 11.89 7.70 5.74
N ILE A 281 10.76 7.89 6.45
CA ILE A 281 9.50 8.34 5.83
C ILE A 281 9.66 9.75 5.23
N GLU A 282 10.29 10.67 5.94
CA GLU A 282 10.57 12.03 5.45
C GLU A 282 11.43 12.00 4.19
N GLN A 283 12.50 11.21 4.18
CA GLN A 283 13.40 11.06 3.04
C GLN A 283 12.67 10.44 1.84
N LEU A 284 11.89 9.37 2.05
CA LEU A 284 11.12 8.74 0.99
C LEU A 284 10.11 9.72 0.37
N ALA A 285 9.39 10.49 1.19
CA ALA A 285 8.43 11.46 0.70
C ALA A 285 9.10 12.60 -0.08
N ALA A 286 10.23 13.11 0.40
CA ALA A 286 11.01 14.11 -0.31
C ALA A 286 11.47 13.61 -1.70
N LEU A 287 11.86 12.33 -1.80
CA LEU A 287 12.23 11.71 -3.06
C LEU A 287 11.03 11.65 -4.02
N ARG A 288 9.87 11.17 -3.53
CA ARG A 288 8.63 11.06 -4.33
C ARG A 288 8.13 12.40 -4.86
N GLN A 289 8.29 13.48 -4.11
CA GLN A 289 7.95 14.84 -4.56
C GLN A 289 8.89 15.42 -5.61
N THR A 290 10.11 14.88 -5.72
CA THR A 290 11.16 15.43 -6.59
C THR A 290 11.32 14.63 -7.89
N THR A 291 10.99 13.34 -7.89
CA THR A 291 11.10 12.48 -9.08
C THR A 291 9.83 11.69 -9.35
N SER A 292 9.53 11.46 -10.63
CA SER A 292 8.45 10.57 -11.09
C SER A 292 8.86 9.09 -11.11
N LEU A 293 10.16 8.79 -11.07
CA LEU A 293 10.70 7.44 -11.22
C LEU A 293 10.24 6.49 -10.09
N PRO A 294 10.10 5.19 -10.37
CA PRO A 294 9.83 4.19 -9.34
C PRO A 294 11.02 4.03 -8.40
N ILE A 295 10.72 3.73 -7.13
CA ILE A 295 11.73 3.63 -6.07
C ILE A 295 12.03 2.17 -5.75
N VAL A 296 13.30 1.84 -5.62
CA VAL A 296 13.81 0.59 -5.05
C VAL A 296 14.21 0.85 -3.60
N PHE A 297 13.46 0.30 -2.66
CA PHE A 297 13.74 0.42 -1.23
C PHE A 297 14.68 -0.70 -0.81
N THR A 298 15.91 -0.34 -0.47
CA THR A 298 16.94 -1.31 -0.12
C THR A 298 17.40 -1.10 1.31
N VAL A 299 17.39 -2.19 2.08
CA VAL A 299 17.95 -2.24 3.43
C VAL A 299 18.92 -3.42 3.47
N ARG A 300 20.22 -3.12 3.49
CA ARG A 300 21.24 -4.17 3.63
C ARG A 300 21.50 -4.54 5.09
N GLN A 301 21.86 -5.80 5.34
CA GLN A 301 22.29 -6.24 6.67
C GLN A 301 23.54 -5.49 7.11
N LEU A 302 23.56 -5.03 8.37
CA LEU A 302 24.71 -4.35 8.95
C LEU A 302 25.67 -5.39 9.56
N PRO A 303 26.97 -5.34 9.26
CA PRO A 303 27.95 -6.21 9.90
C PRO A 303 28.08 -5.86 11.39
N LYS A 304 27.81 -6.83 12.28
CA LYS A 304 28.00 -6.77 13.76
C LYS A 304 27.52 -5.46 14.40
N ALA A 305 26.20 -5.25 14.44
CA ALA A 305 25.64 -4.15 15.22
C ALA A 305 25.70 -4.41 16.74
N ASP A 306 25.70 -3.35 17.55
CA ASP A 306 25.58 -3.43 19.03
C ASP A 306 24.21 -4.00 19.48
N TYR A 307 23.29 -4.17 18.54
CA TYR A 307 21.99 -4.79 18.78
C TYR A 307 22.11 -6.31 18.84
N SER A 308 21.28 -6.94 19.69
CA SER A 308 21.06 -8.39 19.55
C SER A 308 20.55 -8.71 18.13
N PRO A 309 20.91 -9.88 17.56
CA PRO A 309 20.43 -10.27 16.23
C PRO A 309 18.90 -10.24 16.08
N ILE A 310 18.17 -10.49 17.17
CA ILE A 310 16.69 -10.45 17.22
C ILE A 310 16.21 -9.00 17.11
N THR A 311 16.78 -8.08 17.88
CA THR A 311 16.41 -6.66 17.86
C THR A 311 16.73 -6.02 16.52
N GLN A 312 17.91 -6.35 15.96
CA GLN A 312 18.31 -5.89 14.64
C GLN A 312 17.31 -6.36 13.58
N ARG A 313 17.00 -7.67 13.54
CA ARG A 313 16.02 -8.23 12.62
C ARG A 313 14.66 -7.53 12.75
N ARG A 314 14.13 -7.39 13.97
CA ARG A 314 12.83 -6.75 14.19
C ARG A 314 12.79 -5.35 13.59
N ARG A 315 13.82 -4.53 13.85
CA ARG A 315 13.91 -3.16 13.32
C ARG A 315 14.06 -3.10 11.80
N LEU A 316 14.82 -4.01 11.19
CA LEU A 316 14.93 -4.07 9.72
C LEU A 316 13.60 -4.49 9.08
N PHE A 317 12.88 -5.45 9.66
CA PHE A 317 11.55 -5.83 9.18
C PHE A 317 10.49 -4.75 9.39
N GLU A 318 10.60 -3.95 10.46
CA GLU A 318 9.79 -2.74 10.61
C GLU A 318 10.00 -1.77 9.43
N LEU A 319 11.23 -1.61 8.91
CA LEU A 319 11.50 -0.80 7.72
C LEU A 319 10.84 -1.38 6.47
N PHE A 320 10.97 -2.69 6.23
CA PHE A 320 10.33 -3.34 5.09
C PHE A 320 8.80 -3.27 5.14
N HIS A 321 8.20 -3.47 6.31
CA HIS A 321 6.75 -3.34 6.47
C HIS A 321 6.28 -1.90 6.26
N THR A 322 7.06 -0.92 6.71
CA THR A 322 6.75 0.50 6.44
C THR A 322 6.87 0.82 4.96
N ALA A 323 7.91 0.35 4.26
CA ALA A 323 8.04 0.52 2.81
C ALA A 323 6.85 -0.11 2.06
N ALA A 324 6.40 -1.29 2.47
CA ALA A 324 5.22 -1.93 1.90
C ALA A 324 3.93 -1.12 2.16
N ARG A 325 3.76 -0.56 3.37
CA ARG A 325 2.62 0.32 3.71
C ARG A 325 2.63 1.65 2.95
N LEU A 326 3.82 2.18 2.67
CA LEU A 326 4.04 3.38 1.85
C LEU A 326 4.01 3.07 0.34
N ALA A 327 3.67 1.84 -0.03
CA ALA A 327 3.61 1.34 -1.40
C ALA A 327 4.84 1.73 -2.23
N VAL A 328 6.03 1.42 -1.70
CA VAL A 328 7.25 1.50 -2.51
C VAL A 328 7.19 0.47 -3.62
N GLU A 329 7.57 0.89 -4.83
CA GLU A 329 7.39 0.16 -6.07
C GLU A 329 8.18 -1.16 -6.08
N TYR A 330 9.41 -1.12 -5.57
CA TYR A 330 10.28 -2.27 -5.40
C TYR A 330 10.86 -2.28 -3.98
N ILE A 331 10.90 -3.45 -3.36
CA ILE A 331 11.56 -3.67 -2.07
C ILE A 331 12.63 -4.73 -2.31
N ASP A 332 13.89 -4.38 -2.10
CA ASP A 332 15.01 -5.32 -2.16
C ASP A 332 15.09 -6.10 -0.85
N VAL A 333 14.97 -7.42 -0.96
CA VAL A 333 14.96 -8.35 0.18
C VAL A 333 16.05 -9.38 -0.06
N GLU A 334 17.05 -9.41 0.82
CA GLU A 334 18.12 -10.39 0.74
C GLU A 334 17.58 -11.82 0.89
N VAL A 335 17.99 -12.72 0.01
CA VAL A 335 17.61 -14.16 0.05
C VAL A 335 18.17 -14.87 1.29
N SER A 336 19.13 -14.25 1.99
CA SER A 336 19.73 -14.74 3.22
C SER A 336 18.74 -14.80 4.40
N TRP A 337 17.60 -14.12 4.32
CA TRP A 337 16.57 -14.16 5.36
C TRP A 337 15.84 -15.51 5.39
N ALA A 338 15.42 -15.94 6.58
CA ALA A 338 14.60 -17.14 6.73
C ALA A 338 13.29 -17.02 5.94
N GLU A 339 12.89 -18.10 5.26
CA GLU A 339 11.73 -18.18 4.36
C GLU A 339 10.45 -17.62 5.01
N ARG A 340 10.14 -18.03 6.24
CA ARG A 340 9.05 -17.47 7.07
C ARG A 340 8.97 -15.94 7.05
N ASN A 341 10.12 -15.26 7.16
CA ASN A 341 10.12 -13.80 7.26
C ASN A 341 9.83 -13.17 5.88
N ILE A 342 10.33 -13.80 4.81
CA ILE A 342 10.04 -13.40 3.43
C ILE A 342 8.55 -13.62 3.14
N GLU A 343 8.00 -14.77 3.52
CA GLU A 343 6.56 -15.07 3.41
C GLU A 343 5.70 -14.06 4.17
N GLU A 344 6.07 -13.71 5.41
CA GLU A 344 5.36 -12.69 6.21
C GLU A 344 5.36 -11.33 5.49
N LEU A 345 6.49 -10.95 4.88
CA LEU A 345 6.58 -9.70 4.11
C LEU A 345 5.75 -9.76 2.83
N VAL A 346 5.77 -10.89 2.10
CA VAL A 346 4.99 -11.10 0.87
C VAL A 346 3.49 -11.09 1.15
N THR A 347 3.04 -11.74 2.23
CA THR A 347 1.62 -11.79 2.63
C THR A 347 1.07 -10.40 2.94
N ARG A 348 1.93 -9.48 3.40
CA ARG A 348 1.58 -8.09 3.72
C ARG A 348 1.76 -7.13 2.54
N LYS A 349 2.24 -7.59 1.37
CA LYS A 349 2.32 -6.78 0.17
C LYS A 349 0.88 -6.47 -0.28
N GLY A 350 0.44 -5.22 -0.07
CA GLY A 350 -0.95 -4.78 -0.20
C GLY A 350 -1.58 -4.92 -1.59
N ILE A 351 -0.82 -5.34 -2.61
CA ILE A 351 -1.35 -5.73 -3.91
C ILE A 351 -1.52 -7.25 -3.86
N ARG A 352 -2.69 -7.73 -3.42
CA ARG A 352 -3.07 -9.13 -3.67
C ARG A 352 -3.08 -9.31 -5.18
N ARG A 353 -2.12 -10.08 -5.66
CA ARG A 353 -2.07 -10.56 -7.03
C ARG A 353 -2.96 -11.81 -7.02
N SER A 354 -4.21 -11.66 -7.48
CA SER A 354 -4.99 -12.81 -7.93
C SER A 354 -4.40 -13.36 -9.22
#